data_AF-A0A3C1NGX1-F1
#
_entry.id   AF-A0A3C1NGX1-F1
#
_cell.length_a   1.000
_cell.length_b   1.000
_cell.length_c   1.000
_cell.angle_alpha   90.00
_cell.angle_beta   90.00
_cell.angle_gamma   90.00
#
_symmetry.space_group_name_H-M   'P 1'
#
loop_
_entity.id
_entity.type
_entity.pdbx_description
1 polymer ?
#
loop_
_entity_poly.entity_id
_entity_poly.type
_entity_poly.pdbx_seq_one_letter_code
_entity_poly.pdbx_strand_id
1 'polypeptide(L)'
;MRPSPLAALFATVRSLKGVGPKVEGLLNKLLAPRQPSAHARVIDLLWHLPVGLIDRAITPRIVDARIGDIATLEVTVTEHRPGGCLLYTSPSPRD
;
A
#
# COMPACT_ATOMS: atom_id res chain seq x y z
N MET A 1 -26.24 -3.55 -28.34
CA MET A 1 -25.38 -4.71 -27.94
C MET A 1 -24.03 -4.16 -27.47
N ARG A 2 -23.39 -4.75 -26.45
CA ARG A 2 -22.04 -4.34 -26.00
C ARG A 2 -20.97 -5.05 -26.83
N PRO A 3 -20.00 -4.34 -27.44
CA PRO A 3 -18.88 -4.94 -28.17
C PRO A 3 -18.04 -5.90 -27.29
N SER A 4 -17.53 -6.99 -27.88
CA SER A 4 -16.76 -8.01 -27.13
C SER A 4 -15.53 -7.48 -26.37
N PRO A 5 -14.76 -6.48 -26.86
CA PRO A 5 -13.60 -5.99 -26.13
C PRO A 5 -13.96 -5.31 -24.81
N LEU A 6 -15.18 -4.78 -24.69
CA LEU A 6 -15.63 -4.08 -23.49
C LEU A 6 -16.15 -5.04 -22.41
N ALA A 7 -16.33 -6.33 -22.70
CA ALA A 7 -16.87 -7.29 -21.73
C ALA A 7 -16.01 -7.37 -20.45
N ALA A 8 -14.68 -7.28 -20.58
CA ALA A 8 -13.76 -7.35 -19.45
C ALA A 8 -13.96 -6.22 -18.42
N LEU A 9 -14.37 -5.02 -18.85
CA LEU A 9 -14.61 -3.89 -17.94
C LEU A 9 -15.81 -4.11 -17.01
N PHE A 10 -16.73 -4.97 -17.40
CA PHE A 10 -17.94 -5.28 -16.62
C PHE A 10 -17.84 -6.62 -15.88
N ALA A 11 -16.70 -7.31 -15.97
CA ALA A 11 -16.41 -8.46 -15.14
C ALA A 11 -16.26 -8.05 -13.66
N THR A 12 -16.42 -9.01 -12.75
CA THR A 12 -16.21 -8.78 -11.32
C THR A 12 -14.74 -8.51 -11.04
N VAL A 13 -14.43 -7.72 -10.00
CA VAL A 13 -13.04 -7.43 -9.59
C VAL A 13 -12.23 -8.69 -9.24
N ARG A 14 -12.89 -9.82 -8.96
CA ARG A 14 -12.25 -11.13 -8.73
C ARG A 14 -11.47 -11.63 -9.95
N SER A 15 -11.73 -11.12 -11.15
CA SER A 15 -10.93 -11.45 -12.34
C SER A 15 -9.51 -10.87 -12.30
N LEU A 16 -9.24 -9.90 -11.41
CA LEU A 16 -7.91 -9.29 -11.26
C LEU A 16 -6.99 -10.18 -10.42
N LYS A 17 -5.73 -10.31 -10.85
CA LYS A 17 -4.70 -11.05 -10.11
C LYS A 17 -4.51 -10.46 -8.71
N GLY A 18 -4.58 -11.31 -7.68
CA GLY A 18 -4.43 -10.89 -6.28
C GLY A 18 -5.74 -10.51 -5.58
N VAL A 19 -6.89 -10.50 -6.27
CA VAL A 19 -8.20 -10.24 -5.66
C VAL A 19 -8.87 -11.55 -5.24
N GLY A 20 -8.65 -11.94 -3.98
CA GLY A 20 -9.37 -13.06 -3.34
C GLY A 20 -10.71 -12.65 -2.70
N PRO A 21 -11.46 -13.60 -2.12
CA PRO A 21 -12.79 -13.33 -1.54
C PRO A 21 -12.82 -12.22 -0.49
N LYS A 22 -11.77 -12.12 0.34
CA LYS A 22 -11.65 -11.08 1.36
C LYS A 22 -11.50 -9.69 0.74
N VAL A 23 -10.63 -9.57 -0.26
CA VAL A 23 -10.37 -8.30 -0.96
C VAL A 23 -11.59 -7.86 -1.75
N GLU A 24 -12.26 -8.79 -2.44
CA GLU A 24 -13.51 -8.51 -3.13
C GLU A 24 -14.59 -7.99 -2.17
N GLY A 25 -14.74 -8.58 -0.98
CA GLY A 25 -15.70 -8.09 0.02
C GLY A 25 -15.43 -6.65 0.46
N LEU A 26 -14.16 -6.23 0.53
CA LEU A 26 -13.79 -4.84 0.81
C LEU A 26 -14.07 -3.93 -0.38
N LEU A 27 -13.75 -4.38 -1.60
CA LEU A 27 -14.02 -3.64 -2.82
C LEU A 27 -15.53 -3.45 -3.07
N ASN A 28 -16.37 -4.44 -2.75
CA ASN A 28 -17.82 -4.30 -2.84
C ASN A 28 -18.34 -3.20 -1.91
N LYS A 29 -17.82 -3.13 -0.68
CA LYS A 29 -18.17 -2.06 0.27
C LYS A 29 -17.74 -0.68 -0.23
N LEU A 30 -16.57 -0.60 -0.89
CA LEU A 30 -15.99 0.65 -1.38
C LEU A 30 -16.67 1.15 -2.66
N LEU A 31 -16.89 0.25 -3.63
CA LEU A 31 -17.28 0.58 -5.01
C LEU A 31 -18.77 0.38 -5.29
N ALA A 32 -19.45 -0.51 -4.55
CA ALA A 32 -20.86 -0.82 -4.72
C ALA A 32 -21.68 -0.66 -3.41
N PRO A 33 -21.51 0.44 -2.62
CA PRO A 33 -22.09 0.56 -1.28
C PRO A 33 -23.63 0.55 -1.25
N ARG A 34 -24.28 0.90 -2.38
CA ARG A 34 -25.75 1.00 -2.51
C ARG A 34 -26.40 -0.28 -3.03
N GLN A 35 -25.61 -1.32 -3.35
CA GLN A 35 -26.12 -2.57 -3.89
C GLN A 35 -25.56 -3.74 -3.07
N PRO A 36 -26.27 -4.16 -2.00
CA PRO A 36 -25.79 -5.19 -1.07
C PRO A 36 -25.46 -6.53 -1.73
N SER A 37 -26.08 -6.81 -2.88
CA SER A 37 -25.93 -8.05 -3.65
C SER A 37 -25.06 -7.89 -4.90
N ALA A 38 -24.53 -6.69 -5.17
CA ALA A 38 -23.72 -6.46 -6.37
C ALA A 38 -22.24 -6.69 -6.10
N HIS A 39 -21.59 -7.28 -7.09
CA HIS A 39 -20.14 -7.37 -7.14
C HIS A 39 -19.58 -6.08 -7.73
N ALA A 40 -18.52 -5.55 -7.10
CA ALA A 40 -17.72 -4.51 -7.69
C ALA A 40 -17.18 -5.00 -9.04
N ARG A 41 -17.25 -4.13 -10.06
CA ARG A 41 -16.75 -4.42 -11.40
C ARG A 41 -15.44 -3.69 -11.65
N VAL A 42 -14.68 -4.16 -12.64
CA VAL A 42 -13.41 -3.52 -13.02
C VAL A 42 -13.61 -2.04 -13.38
N ILE A 43 -14.70 -1.71 -14.07
CA ILE A 43 -15.02 -0.32 -14.42
C ILE A 43 -15.27 0.57 -13.19
N ASP A 44 -15.86 0.02 -12.13
CA ASP A 44 -16.12 0.77 -10.90
C ASP A 44 -14.80 1.13 -10.20
N LEU A 45 -13.80 0.23 -10.28
CA LEU A 45 -12.44 0.48 -9.78
C LEU A 45 -11.69 1.53 -10.63
N LEU A 46 -11.82 1.51 -11.96
CA LEU A 46 -11.18 2.50 -12.83
C LEU A 46 -11.69 3.93 -12.56
N TRP A 47 -12.96 4.05 -12.16
CA TRP A 47 -13.56 5.32 -11.74
C TRP A 47 -13.44 5.62 -10.25
N HIS A 48 -12.75 4.77 -9.50
CA HIS A 48 -12.33 5.07 -8.14
C HIS A 48 -10.95 5.76 -8.17
N LEU A 49 -10.99 7.07 -8.42
CA LEU A 49 -9.79 7.90 -8.52
C LEU A 49 -8.95 7.83 -7.23
N PRO A 50 -7.61 7.84 -7.33
CA PRO A 50 -6.74 7.94 -6.17
C PRO A 50 -7.01 9.23 -5.38
N VAL A 51 -7.05 9.12 -4.05
CA VAL A 51 -7.24 10.28 -3.15
C VAL A 51 -5.92 10.96 -2.77
N GLY A 52 -4.79 10.34 -3.05
CA GLY A 52 -3.47 10.87 -2.74
C GLY A 52 -2.37 10.02 -3.39
N LEU A 53 -1.19 10.63 -3.52
CA LEU A 53 0.01 10.01 -4.05
C LEU A 53 1.16 10.27 -3.08
N ILE A 54 1.88 9.22 -2.72
CA ILE A 54 3.17 9.35 -2.03
C ILE A 54 4.23 9.28 -3.12
N ASP A 55 4.87 10.41 -3.40
CA ASP A 55 5.99 10.45 -4.33
C ASP A 55 7.25 9.89 -3.65
N ARG A 56 7.85 8.87 -4.27
CA ARG A 56 9.10 8.22 -3.83
C ARG A 56 10.16 8.24 -4.92
N ALA A 57 10.00 9.08 -5.95
CA ALA A 57 10.91 9.16 -7.09
C ALA A 57 12.29 9.74 -6.74
N ILE A 58 12.38 10.53 -5.66
CA ILE A 58 13.61 11.16 -5.21
C ILE A 58 14.46 10.12 -4.47
N THR A 59 15.53 9.66 -5.12
CA THR A 59 16.46 8.66 -4.59
C THR A 59 17.91 9.17 -4.54
N PRO A 60 18.22 10.17 -3.69
CA PRO A 60 19.55 10.77 -3.60
C PRO A 60 20.51 9.89 -2.79
N ARG A 61 21.80 10.21 -2.84
CA ARG A 61 22.75 9.71 -1.84
C ARG A 61 22.54 10.46 -0.53
N ILE A 62 22.96 9.86 0.58
CA ILE A 62 22.85 10.46 1.92
C ILE A 62 23.43 11.88 1.96
N VAL A 63 24.57 12.09 1.30
CA VAL A 63 25.27 13.39 1.28
C VAL A 63 24.51 14.48 0.51
N ASP A 64 23.66 14.07 -0.43
CA ASP A 64 22.92 14.95 -1.33
C ASP A 64 21.46 15.14 -0.87
N ALA A 65 21.05 14.46 0.21
CA ALA A 65 19.69 14.50 0.73
C ALA A 65 19.41 15.85 1.42
N ARG A 66 18.26 16.46 1.10
CA ARG A 66 17.83 17.73 1.68
C ARG A 66 17.00 17.49 2.94
N ILE A 67 17.27 18.27 3.98
CA ILE A 67 16.52 18.22 5.23
C ILE A 67 15.07 18.65 4.99
N GLY A 68 14.13 17.82 5.41
CA GLY A 68 12.69 18.07 5.29
C GLY A 68 12.03 17.42 4.07
N ASP A 69 12.80 16.92 3.10
CA ASP A 69 12.26 16.23 1.93
C ASP A 69 12.00 14.75 2.25
N ILE A 70 10.96 14.19 1.61
CA ILE A 70 10.73 12.74 1.60
C ILE A 70 11.66 12.14 0.52
N ALA A 71 12.68 11.41 0.94
CA ALA A 71 13.63 10.75 0.05
C ALA A 71 13.67 9.24 0.32
N THR A 72 13.79 8.46 -0.74
CA THR A 72 14.11 7.02 -0.67
C THR A 72 15.62 6.86 -0.75
N LEU A 73 16.25 6.09 0.13
CA LEU A 73 17.71 5.92 0.12
C LEU A 73 18.07 4.46 -0.16
N GLU A 74 19.00 4.24 -1.08
CA GLU A 74 19.65 2.94 -1.24
C GLU A 74 20.79 2.82 -0.23
N VAL A 75 20.68 1.88 0.71
CA VAL A 75 21.63 1.71 1.81
C VAL A 75 21.89 0.24 2.11
N THR A 76 23.04 -0.05 2.72
CA THR A 76 23.35 -1.37 3.26
C THR A 76 23.05 -1.40 4.75
N VAL A 77 22.22 -2.35 5.19
CA VAL A 77 21.97 -2.57 6.62
C VAL A 77 23.19 -3.23 7.24
N THR A 78 23.81 -2.58 8.22
CA THR A 78 25.01 -3.10 8.91
C THR A 78 24.67 -3.89 10.17
N GLU A 79 23.77 -3.37 10.99
CA GLU A 79 23.37 -3.96 12.26
C GLU A 79 21.88 -3.71 12.50
N HIS A 80 21.14 -4.71 13.00
CA HIS A 80 19.79 -4.53 13.52
C HIS A 80 19.84 -4.59 15.05
N ARG A 81 19.55 -3.47 15.71
CA ARG A 81 19.35 -3.42 17.16
C ARG A 81 17.87 -3.63 17.44
N PRO A 82 17.44 -4.81 17.95
CA PRO A 82 16.07 -4.97 18.36
C PRO A 82 15.75 -3.94 19.45
N GLY A 83 14.52 -3.42 19.46
CA GLY A 83 14.07 -2.51 20.50
C GLY A 83 14.28 -3.14 21.86
N GLY A 84 15.25 -2.64 22.62
CA GLY A 84 15.60 -3.18 23.92
C GLY A 84 14.40 -3.13 24.84
N CYS A 85 13.99 -4.28 25.37
CA CYS A 85 13.23 -4.32 26.60
C CYS A 85 14.11 -3.67 27.67
N LEU A 86 13.82 -2.42 28.02
CA LEU A 86 14.49 -1.69 29.10
C LEU A 86 14.11 -2.33 30.44
N LEU A 87 14.66 -3.51 30.74
CA LEU A 87 14.89 -3.88 32.12
C LEU A 87 16.15 -3.13 32.55
N TYR A 88 15.89 -2.03 33.26
CA TYR A 88 16.87 -1.29 34.03
C TYR A 88 17.79 -2.26 34.78
N THR A 89 19.03 -2.39 34.33
CA THR A 89 20.15 -2.81 35.17
C THR A 89 21.34 -1.91 34.85
N SER A 90 21.33 -0.71 35.42
CA SER A 90 22.57 -0.11 35.92
C SER A 90 22.58 -0.38 37.43
N PRO A 91 23.73 -0.70 38.05
CA PRO A 91 24.87 0.20 38.00
C PRO A 91 26.23 -0.49 37.80
N SER A 92 27.16 0.24 37.18
CA SER A 92 28.58 0.19 37.56
C SER A 92 28.83 1.42 38.44
N PRO A 93 29.65 1.30 39.49
CA PRO A 93 30.96 1.92 39.35
C PRO A 93 32.12 1.12 39.98
N ARG A 94 33.17 0.96 39.16
CA ARG A 94 34.61 1.06 39.49
C ARG A 94 35.13 0.38 40.76
N ASP A 95 35.94 -0.66 40.55
CA ASP A 95 37.33 -0.65 41.04
C ASP A 95 38.17 0.35 40.22
#